data_AF-G7GKJ5-F1
#
_entry.id   AF-G7GKJ5-F1
#
_cell.length_a   1.000
_cell.length_b   1.000
_cell.length_c   1.000
_cell.angle_alpha   90.00
_cell.angle_beta   90.00
_cell.angle_gamma   90.00
#
_symmetry.space_group_name_H-M   'P 1'
#
loop_
_entity.id
_entity.type
_entity.pdbx_description
1 polymer ?
#
loop_
_entity_poly.entity_id
_entity_poly.type
_entity_poly.pdbx_seq_one_letter_code
_entity_poly.pdbx_strand_id
1 'polypeptide(L)' 'MDETEFPRTMGKVAPRELAVNGITRFDQLPQWTERELLAIHGVGPKAIRILREELAARGLSLREH' A
#
# COMPACT_ATOMS: atom_id res chain seq x y z
N MET A 1 4.34 -18.55 0.91
CA MET A 1 3.54 -17.64 1.76
C MET A 1 4.02 -16.27 1.40
N ASP A 2 3.30 -15.56 0.54
CA ASP A 2 3.69 -14.23 0.08
C ASP A 2 3.40 -13.24 1.23
N GLU A 3 4.31 -13.22 2.20
CA GLU A 3 4.30 -12.29 3.32
C GLU A 3 4.77 -10.93 2.81
N THR A 4 3.83 -10.11 2.34
CA THR A 4 4.06 -8.68 2.17
C THR A 4 4.35 -8.04 3.53
N GLU A 5 5.14 -6.97 3.55
CA GLU A 5 5.39 -6.20 4.78
C GLU A 5 4.13 -5.47 5.30
N PHE A 6 3.03 -5.50 4.56
CA PHE A 6 1.80 -4.78 4.91
C PHE A 6 1.05 -5.42 6.08
N PRO A 7 0.53 -4.60 7.00
CA PRO A 7 -0.21 -5.09 8.15
C PRO A 7 -1.55 -5.71 7.73
N ARG A 8 -1.90 -6.79 8.43
CA ARG A 8 -3.17 -7.52 8.22
C ARG A 8 -4.42 -6.66 8.51
N THR A 9 -4.26 -5.50 9.15
CA THR A 9 -5.32 -4.52 9.43
C THR A 9 -5.93 -3.90 8.17
N MET A 10 -5.21 -3.95 7.04
CA MET A 10 -5.71 -3.58 5.71
C MET A 10 -6.68 -4.62 5.11
N GLY A 11 -6.82 -5.78 5.74
CA GLY A 11 -7.57 -6.92 5.22
C GLY A 11 -6.66 -7.89 4.46
N LYS A 12 -7.25 -8.92 3.84
CA LYS A 12 -6.51 -9.95 3.08
C LYS A 12 -6.34 -9.61 1.60
N VAL A 13 -7.23 -8.79 1.04
CA VAL A 13 -7.29 -8.50 -0.40
C VAL A 13 -6.24 -7.45 -0.79
N ALA A 14 -6.24 -6.29 -0.15
CA ALA A 14 -5.30 -5.21 -0.44
C ALA A 14 -3.82 -5.65 -0.50
N PRO A 15 -3.23 -6.31 0.53
CA PRO A 15 -1.84 -6.76 0.46
C PRO A 15 -1.57 -7.75 -0.67
N ARG A 16 -2.54 -8.62 -0.99
CA ARG A 16 -2.44 -9.57 -2.10
C ARG A 16 -2.41 -8.84 -3.45
N GLU A 17 -3.31 -7.90 -3.65
CA GLU A 17 -3.40 -7.14 -4.90
C GLU A 17 -2.21 -6.20 -5.08
N LEU A 18 -1.70 -5.61 -3.99
CA LEU A 18 -0.43 -4.88 -3.99
C LEU A 18 0.73 -5.79 -4.42
N ALA A 19 0.83 -7.00 -3.85
CA ALA A 19 1.86 -7.97 -4.22
C ALA A 19 1.79 -8.38 -5.70
N VAL A 20 0.58 -8.56 -6.24
CA VAL A 20 0.35 -8.83 -7.67
C VAL A 20 0.85 -7.68 -8.54
N ASN A 21 0.76 -6.44 -8.06
CA ASN A 21 1.34 -5.26 -8.72
C ASN A 21 2.85 -5.06 -8.42
N GLY A 22 3.51 -6.04 -7.80
CA GLY A 22 4.93 -5.99 -7.45
C GLY A 22 5.26 -5.14 -6.22
N ILE A 23 4.24 -4.61 -5.54
CA ILE A 23 4.36 -3.81 -4.32
C ILE A 23 4.29 -4.77 -3.14
N THR A 24 5.43 -5.09 -2.54
CA THR A 24 5.49 -6.01 -1.39
C THR A 24 6.08 -5.35 -0.15
N ARG A 25 6.67 -4.17 -0.33
CA ARG A 25 7.41 -3.41 0.68
C ARG A 25 6.96 -1.96 0.76
N PHE A 26 7.12 -1.34 1.92
CA PHE A 26 6.80 0.08 2.10
C PHE A 26 7.71 1.01 1.28
N ASP A 27 8.97 0.61 1.06
CA ASP A 27 9.97 1.39 0.30
C ASP A 27 9.59 1.59 -1.18
N GLN A 28 8.71 0.73 -1.71
CA GLN A 28 8.22 0.84 -3.08
C GLN A 28 7.03 1.80 -3.20
N LEU A 29 6.28 2.04 -2.12
CA LEU A 29 5.08 2.88 -2.14
C LEU A 29 5.35 4.35 -2.52
N PRO A 30 6.49 4.98 -2.15
CA PRO A 30 6.83 6.33 -2.63
C PRO A 30 6.93 6.46 -4.16
N GLN A 31 7.02 5.37 -4.91
CA GLN A 31 6.99 5.40 -6.38
C GLN A 31 5.56 5.54 -6.94
N TRP A 32 4.55 5.27 -6.10
CA TRP A 32 3.15 5.25 -6.47
C TRP A 32 2.40 6.43 -5.86
N THR A 33 1.38 6.88 -6.56
CA THR A 33 0.45 7.92 -6.09
C THR A 33 -0.74 7.28 -5.40
N GLU A 34 -1.43 8.04 -4.54
CA GLU A 34 -2.66 7.59 -3.88
C GLU A 34 -3.72 7.13 -4.90
N ARG A 35 -3.83 7.83 -6.04
CA ARG A 35 -4.78 7.50 -7.11
C ARG A 35 -4.43 6.19 -7.81
N GLU A 36 -3.16 5.92 -8.07
CA GLU A 36 -2.75 4.65 -8.70
C GLU A 36 -3.01 3.47 -7.76
N LEU A 37 -2.73 3.64 -6.46
CA LEU A 37 -3.03 2.62 -5.47
C LEU A 37 -4.54 2.38 -5.33
N LEU A 38 -5.37 3.45 -5.35
CA LEU A 38 -6.84 3.32 -5.35
C LEU A 38 -7.41 2.71 -6.63
N ALA A 39 -6.67 2.75 -7.73
CA ALA A 39 -7.07 2.12 -8.98
C ALA A 39 -6.85 0.59 -8.96
N ILE A 40 -6.02 0.08 -8.04
CA ILE A 40 -5.80 -1.36 -7.87
C ILE A 40 -7.08 -1.98 -7.29
N HIS A 41 -7.60 -3.00 -7.97
CA HIS A 41 -8.77 -3.75 -7.52
C HIS A 41 -8.55 -4.26 -6.08
N GLY A 42 -9.53 -4.08 -5.20
CA GLY A 42 -9.42 -4.53 -3.80
C GLY A 42 -8.56 -3.67 -2.87
N VAL A 43 -7.87 -2.62 -3.37
CA VAL A 43 -7.22 -1.60 -2.54
C VAL A 43 -8.20 -0.46 -2.30
N GLY A 44 -8.84 -0.47 -1.13
CA GLY A 44 -9.81 0.55 -0.73
C GLY A 44 -9.20 1.75 0.02
N PRO A 45 -9.98 2.81 0.25
CA PRO A 45 -9.55 4.00 1.01
C PRO A 45 -9.06 3.67 2.42
N LYS A 46 -9.57 2.59 3.03
CA LYS A 46 -9.07 2.09 4.31
C LYS A 46 -7.62 1.61 4.23
N ALA A 47 -7.25 0.88 3.17
CA ALA A 47 -5.89 0.39 2.98
C ALA A 47 -4.92 1.55 2.75
N ILE A 48 -5.32 2.52 1.91
CA ILE A 48 -4.57 3.77 1.70
C ILE A 48 -4.31 4.51 3.01
N ARG A 49 -5.32 4.68 3.86
CA ARG A 49 -5.17 5.37 5.14
C ARG A 49 -4.08 4.69 5.99
N ILE A 50 -4.10 3.36 6.08
CA ILE A 50 -3.12 2.60 6.84
C ILE A 50 -1.73 2.70 6.18
N LEU A 51 -1.63 2.63 4.85
CA LEU A 51 -0.36 2.78 4.14
C LEU A 51 0.26 4.15 4.43
N ARG A 52 -0.56 5.21 4.43
CA ARG A 52 -0.12 6.58 4.75
C ARG A 52 0.34 6.72 6.19
N GLU A 53 -0.39 6.13 7.15
CA GLU A 53 0.00 6.11 8.56
C GLU A 53 1.37 5.42 8.76
N GLU A 54 1.55 4.25 8.14
CA GLU A 54 2.80 3.48 8.21
C GLU A 54 3.96 4.18 7.49
N LEU A 55 3.71 4.78 6.33
CA LEU A 55 4.71 5.58 5.60
C LEU A 55 5.15 6.78 6.42
N ALA A 56 4.19 7.53 6.99
CA ALA A 56 4.50 8.69 7.83
C ALA A 56 5.30 8.30 9.08
N ALA A 57 4.99 7.16 9.71
CA ALA A 57 5.77 6.62 10.82
C ALA A 57 7.23 6.28 10.43
N ARG A 58 7.47 6.01 9.14
CA ARG A 58 8.80 5.74 8.58
C ARG A 58 9.47 6.99 7.98
N GLY A 59 8.81 8.16 8.02
CA GLY A 59 9.28 9.38 7.35
C GLY A 59 9.19 9.33 5.82
N LEU A 60 8.38 8.43 5.28
CA LEU A 60 8.11 8.28 3.86
C LEU A 60 6.74 8.86 3.51
N SER A 61 6.53 9.14 2.23
CA SER A 61 5.26 9.63 1.69
C SER A 61 4.98 8.97 0.33
N LEU A 62 3.70 8.84 -0.01
CA LEU A 62 3.32 8.51 -1.39
C LEU A 62 3.72 9.65 -2.32
N ARG A 63 3.87 9.34 -3.61
CA ARG A 63 4.11 10.36 -4.62
C ARG A 63 2.88 11.28 -4.72
N GLU A 64 3.12 12.58 -4.68
CA GLU A 64 2.10 13.58 -4.97
C GLU A 64 1.98 13.74 -6.50
N HIS A 65 0.75 13.79 -7.00
CA HIS A 65 0.43 14.00 -8.41
C HIS A 65 -0.33 15.32 -8.57
#